data_AF-A0A0A0AB65-F1
#
_entry.id   AF-A0A0A0AB65-F1
#
_cell.length_a   1.000
_cell.length_b   1.000
_cell.length_c   1.000
_cell.angle_alpha   90.00
_cell.angle_beta   90.00
_cell.angle_gamma   90.00
#
_symmetry.space_group_name_H-M   'P 1'
#
loop_
_entity.id
_entity.type
_entity.pdbx_description
1 polymer ?
#
loop_
_entity_poly.entity_id
_entity_poly.type
_entity_poly.pdbx_seq_one_letter_code
_entity_poly.pdbx_strand_id
1 'polypeptide(L)'
;PQVPVIGLTWGRVSPELLSLAPVDIILGSDVFFDPKDFEDILTTIYFLLEKNPQAQFWTTYQVRSADWSIEALLCKWKLKSGLVPLHSFSADKEHLASSSLPGRHTIEMMIISLAQSDGT
;
A
#
# COMPACT_ATOMS: atom_id res chain seq x y z
N PRO A 1 21.53 -15.21 1.21
CA PRO A 1 20.93 -14.88 -0.10
C PRO A 1 20.89 -13.36 -0.30
N GLN A 2 21.20 -12.87 -1.50
CA GLN A 2 21.17 -11.44 -1.82
C GLN A 2 19.77 -11.08 -2.36
N VAL A 3 19.17 -10.02 -1.83
CA VAL A 3 17.89 -9.49 -2.32
C VAL A 3 18.20 -8.52 -3.47
N PRO A 4 17.65 -8.71 -4.68
CA PRO A 4 17.90 -7.80 -5.79
C PRO A 4 17.25 -6.44 -5.50
N VAL A 5 17.93 -5.37 -5.92
CA VAL A 5 17.43 -3.99 -5.81
C VAL A 5 17.13 -3.48 -7.21
N ILE A 6 15.89 -3.07 -7.43
CA ILE A 6 15.41 -2.53 -8.69
C ILE A 6 14.80 -1.15 -8.42
N GLY A 7 15.25 -0.15 -9.19
CA GLY A 7 14.68 1.19 -9.10
C GLY A 7 13.31 1.25 -9.76
N LEU A 8 12.33 1.82 -9.06
CA LEU A 8 10.98 2.05 -9.56
C LEU A 8 10.61 3.53 -9.37
N THR A 9 9.76 4.04 -10.24
CA THR A 9 9.18 5.38 -10.13
C THR A 9 7.67 5.23 -10.14
N TRP A 10 6.99 5.79 -9.14
CA TRP A 10 5.53 5.78 -9.07
C TRP A 10 4.92 6.41 -10.33
N GLY A 11 3.80 5.88 -10.79
CA GLY A 11 3.10 6.35 -11.98
C GLY A 11 3.76 5.94 -13.31
N ARG A 12 4.92 5.29 -13.29
CA ARG A 12 5.68 4.93 -14.50
C ARG A 12 5.90 3.43 -14.63
N VAL A 13 5.40 2.88 -15.74
CA VAL A 13 5.69 1.50 -16.14
C VAL A 13 7.05 1.44 -16.84
N SER A 14 8.08 1.02 -16.13
CA SER A 14 9.43 0.85 -16.67
C SER A 14 9.68 -0.59 -17.18
N PRO A 15 10.68 -0.81 -18.06
CA PRO A 15 11.07 -2.17 -18.48
C PRO A 15 11.40 -3.08 -17.29
N GLU A 16 12.00 -2.52 -16.23
CA GLU A 16 12.34 -3.26 -15.02
C GLU A 16 11.08 -3.72 -14.28
N LEU A 17 10.07 -2.85 -14.13
CA LEU A 17 8.77 -3.19 -13.55
C LEU A 17 8.03 -4.24 -14.40
N LEU A 18 8.14 -4.15 -15.72
CA LEU A 18 7.57 -5.14 -16.64
C LEU A 18 8.23 -6.51 -16.50
N SER A 19 9.55 -6.54 -16.24
CA SER A 19 10.35 -7.75 -16.09
C SER A 19 10.28 -8.39 -14.70
N LEU A 20 9.61 -7.76 -13.73
CA LEU A 20 9.50 -8.27 -12.38
C LEU A 20 8.84 -9.65 -12.39
N ALA A 21 9.44 -10.60 -11.67
CA ALA A 21 8.86 -11.90 -11.44
C ALA A 21 7.51 -11.77 -10.70
N PRO A 22 6.63 -12.77 -10.78
CA PRO A 22 5.38 -12.75 -10.03
C PRO A 22 5.60 -12.50 -8.54
N VAL A 23 4.71 -11.71 -7.93
CA VAL A 23 4.77 -11.35 -6.51
C VAL A 23 3.47 -11.70 -5.84
N ASP A 24 3.54 -12.14 -4.58
CA ASP A 24 2.37 -12.41 -3.75
C ASP A 24 2.07 -11.24 -2.79
N ILE A 25 3.11 -10.53 -2.35
CA ILE A 25 2.99 -9.46 -1.37
C ILE A 25 3.81 -8.26 -1.83
N ILE A 26 3.20 -7.09 -1.77
CA ILE A 26 3.84 -5.79 -1.96
C ILE A 26 3.77 -5.07 -0.61
N LEU A 27 4.89 -4.51 -0.14
CA LEU A 27 4.97 -3.81 1.15
C LEU A 27 5.23 -2.33 0.92
N GLY A 28 4.45 -1.46 1.56
CA GLY A 28 4.64 0.00 1.56
C GLY A 28 4.65 0.55 2.98
N SER A 29 5.67 1.32 3.35
CA SER A 29 5.73 1.98 4.65
C SER A 29 5.65 3.48 4.46
N ASP A 30 4.58 4.10 4.97
CA ASP A 30 4.27 5.53 4.90
C ASP A 30 4.35 6.12 3.49
N VAL A 31 3.93 5.36 2.47
CA VAL A 31 4.00 5.81 1.06
C VAL A 31 2.95 6.87 0.74
N PHE A 32 1.82 6.88 1.44
CA PHE A 32 0.76 7.88 1.29
C PHE A 32 1.02 9.13 2.13
N PHE A 33 2.23 9.68 2.02
CA PHE A 33 2.66 10.88 2.75
C PHE A 33 2.22 12.19 2.08
N ASP A 34 2.33 12.28 0.74
CA ASP A 34 2.00 13.47 -0.04
C ASP A 34 0.83 13.18 -1.00
N PRO A 35 -0.30 13.90 -0.92
CA PRO A 35 -1.47 13.65 -1.75
C PRO A 35 -1.19 13.75 -3.25
N LYS A 36 -0.16 14.49 -3.68
CA LYS A 36 0.21 14.58 -5.10
C LYS A 36 0.66 13.24 -5.68
N ASP A 37 1.17 12.33 -4.83
CA ASP A 37 1.74 11.05 -5.24
C ASP A 37 0.73 9.90 -5.14
N PHE A 38 -0.46 10.14 -4.55
CA PHE A 38 -1.43 9.07 -4.24
C PHE A 38 -1.87 8.30 -5.47
N GLU A 39 -2.18 9.00 -6.56
CA GLU A 39 -2.60 8.37 -7.79
C GLU A 39 -1.46 7.57 -8.43
N ASP A 40 -0.27 8.14 -8.52
CA ASP A 40 0.91 7.48 -9.09
C ASP A 40 1.29 6.20 -8.32
N ILE A 41 1.17 6.22 -6.99
CA ILE A 41 1.34 5.04 -6.14
C ILE A 41 0.26 4.01 -6.51
N LEU A 42 -1.02 4.37 -6.49
CA LEU A 42 -2.11 3.43 -6.76
C LEU A 42 -2.09 2.88 -8.19
N THR A 43 -1.69 3.66 -9.19
CA THR A 43 -1.53 3.17 -10.57
C THR A 43 -0.42 2.12 -10.64
N THR A 44 0.70 2.33 -9.95
CA THR A 44 1.80 1.35 -9.90
C THR A 44 1.37 0.06 -9.20
N ILE A 45 0.66 0.20 -8.06
CA ILE A 45 0.12 -0.94 -7.32
C ILE A 45 -0.92 -1.69 -8.14
N TYR A 46 -1.86 -0.98 -8.77
CA TYR A 46 -2.86 -1.56 -9.65
C TYR A 46 -2.20 -2.40 -10.76
N PHE A 47 -1.19 -1.85 -11.43
CA PHE A 47 -0.46 -2.57 -12.48
C PHE A 47 0.18 -3.87 -11.95
N LEU A 48 0.81 -3.83 -10.77
CA LEU A 48 1.38 -5.01 -10.15
C LEU A 48 0.32 -6.05 -9.76
N LEU A 49 -0.82 -5.61 -9.24
CA LEU A 49 -1.93 -6.48 -8.86
C LEU A 49 -2.65 -7.06 -10.10
N GLU A 50 -2.77 -6.31 -11.19
CA GLU A 50 -3.34 -6.80 -12.45
C GLU A 50 -2.50 -7.95 -13.02
N LYS A 51 -1.17 -7.84 -12.97
CA LYS A 51 -0.26 -8.93 -13.35
C LYS A 51 -0.27 -10.10 -12.35
N ASN A 52 -0.66 -9.86 -11.10
CA ASN A 52 -0.64 -10.84 -10.02
C ASN A 52 -1.97 -10.81 -9.24
N PRO A 53 -3.08 -11.37 -9.76
CA PRO A 53 -4.41 -11.15 -9.19
C PRO A 53 -4.62 -11.68 -7.76
N GLN A 54 -3.76 -12.58 -7.30
CA GLN A 54 -3.78 -13.11 -5.92
C GLN A 54 -2.92 -12.30 -4.95
N ALA A 55 -2.15 -11.34 -5.47
CA ALA A 55 -1.26 -10.54 -4.67
C ALA A 55 -2.01 -9.53 -3.79
N GLN A 56 -1.33 -9.08 -2.75
CA GLN A 56 -1.86 -8.07 -1.84
C GLN A 56 -0.82 -6.97 -1.61
N PHE A 57 -1.30 -5.73 -1.54
CA PHE A 57 -0.48 -4.60 -1.13
C PHE A 57 -0.78 -4.26 0.33
N TRP A 58 0.20 -4.46 1.19
CA TRP A 58 0.11 -4.19 2.61
C TRP A 58 0.82 -2.88 2.89
N THR A 59 0.09 -1.93 3.46
CA THR A 59 0.64 -0.61 3.72
C THR A 59 0.28 -0.12 5.11
N THR A 60 1.24 0.53 5.75
CA THR A 60 1.03 1.33 6.96
C THR A 60 1.21 2.79 6.62
N TYR A 61 0.42 3.67 7.22
CA TYR A 61 0.54 5.11 7.02
C TYR A 61 0.24 5.86 8.31
N GLN A 62 0.84 7.04 8.44
CA GLN A 62 0.46 7.98 9.48
C GLN A 62 -0.74 8.81 9.02
N VAL A 63 -1.77 8.95 9.86
CA VAL A 63 -2.89 9.85 9.60
C VAL A 63 -2.43 11.30 9.74
N ARG A 64 -2.45 12.06 8.64
CA ARG A 64 -1.96 13.47 8.58
C ARG A 64 -3.07 14.50 8.45
N SER A 65 -4.14 14.16 7.75
CA SER A 65 -5.32 15.00 7.59
C SER A 65 -6.55 14.11 7.48
N ALA A 66 -7.63 14.50 8.14
CA ALA A 66 -8.93 13.83 7.99
C ALA A 66 -9.56 14.12 6.61
N ASP A 67 -9.09 15.15 5.90
CA ASP A 67 -9.59 15.53 4.58
C ASP A 67 -8.94 14.72 3.45
N TRP A 68 -7.86 13.97 3.74
CA TRP A 68 -7.19 13.15 2.74
C TRP A 68 -7.83 11.77 2.68
N SER A 69 -8.25 11.38 1.47
CA SER A 69 -8.82 10.07 1.21
C SER A 69 -8.33 9.53 -0.13
N ILE A 70 -8.04 8.23 -0.16
CA ILE A 70 -7.73 7.49 -1.38
C ILE A 70 -8.96 6.76 -1.95
N GLU A 71 -10.13 6.84 -1.30
CA GLU A 71 -11.32 6.07 -1.65
C GLU A 71 -11.77 6.29 -3.11
N ALA A 72 -11.77 7.54 -3.58
CA ALA A 72 -12.11 7.86 -4.96
C ALA A 72 -11.12 7.23 -5.96
N LEU A 73 -9.83 7.16 -5.61
CA LEU A 73 -8.81 6.51 -6.43
C LEU A 73 -8.94 4.99 -6.39
N LEU A 74 -9.25 4.39 -5.23
CA LEU A 74 -9.53 2.96 -5.13
C LEU A 74 -10.71 2.58 -6.03
N CYS A 75 -11.79 3.36 -6.02
CA CYS A 75 -12.92 3.17 -6.92
C CYS A 75 -12.51 3.29 -8.40
N LYS A 76 -11.78 4.36 -8.76
CA LYS A 76 -11.27 4.59 -10.13
C LYS A 76 -10.48 3.40 -10.67
N TRP A 77 -9.63 2.81 -9.84
CA TRP A 77 -8.73 1.71 -10.22
C TRP A 77 -9.31 0.32 -9.90
N LYS A 78 -10.60 0.21 -9.54
CA LYS A 78 -11.25 -1.06 -9.17
C LYS A 78 -10.47 -1.83 -8.11
N LEU A 79 -9.96 -1.12 -7.11
CA LEU A 79 -9.27 -1.66 -5.95
C LEU A 79 -10.19 -1.64 -4.74
N LYS A 80 -9.99 -2.59 -3.84
CA LYS A 80 -10.62 -2.60 -2.51
C LYS A 80 -9.56 -2.53 -1.44
N SER A 81 -9.87 -1.87 -0.33
CA SER A 81 -9.02 -1.80 0.85
C SER A 81 -9.74 -2.35 2.08
N GLY A 82 -9.04 -3.12 2.90
CA GLY A 82 -9.49 -3.53 4.23
C GLY A 82 -8.54 -3.01 5.30
N LEU A 83 -9.07 -2.33 6.32
CA LEU A 83 -8.29 -1.91 7.48
C LEU A 83 -7.87 -3.15 8.29
N VAL A 84 -6.61 -3.18 8.71
CA VAL A 84 -6.07 -4.21 9.61
C VAL A 84 -5.94 -3.59 11.00
N PRO A 85 -6.72 -4.04 11.99
CA PRO A 85 -6.64 -3.48 13.33
C PRO A 85 -5.29 -3.78 13.97
N LEU A 86 -4.54 -2.76 14.38
CA LEU A 86 -3.19 -2.92 14.93
C LEU A 86 -3.15 -3.79 16.21
N HIS A 87 -4.22 -3.73 17.01
CA HIS A 87 -4.35 -4.56 18.21
C HIS A 87 -4.39 -6.06 17.91
N SER A 88 -4.78 -6.46 16.69
CA SER A 88 -4.82 -7.88 16.30
C SER A 88 -3.43 -8.53 16.27
N PHE A 89 -2.36 -7.73 16.21
CA PHE A 89 -0.96 -8.19 16.25
C PHE A 89 -0.10 -7.39 17.24
N SER A 90 -0.72 -6.81 18.28
CA SER A 90 -0.03 -6.07 19.37
C SER A 90 0.81 -4.86 18.92
N ALA A 91 0.41 -4.20 17.82
CA ALA A 91 1.06 -3.02 17.28
C ALA A 91 0.31 -1.72 17.60
N ASP A 92 -0.47 -1.70 18.68
CA ASP A 92 -1.24 -0.56 19.18
C ASP A 92 -0.64 0.04 20.47
N LYS A 93 0.55 -0.43 20.85
CA LYS A 93 1.29 0.04 22.03
C LYS A 93 1.99 1.36 21.73
N GLU A 94 2.23 2.15 22.79
CA GLU A 94 2.98 3.42 22.73
C GLU A 94 4.37 3.26 22.10
N HIS A 95 5.00 2.11 22.30
CA HIS A 95 6.26 1.74 21.66
C HIS A 95 6.01 0.70 20.55
N LEU A 96 5.98 1.16 19.30
CA LEU A 96 5.95 0.30 18.13
C LEU A 96 7.33 -0.32 17.91
N ALA A 97 7.42 -1.65 17.82
CA ALA A 97 8.66 -2.37 17.56
C ALA A 97 9.85 -1.95 18.47
N SER A 98 9.58 -1.70 19.75
CA SER A 98 10.57 -1.23 20.73
C SER A 98 11.19 0.14 20.43
N SER A 99 10.61 0.91 19.51
CA SER A 99 11.02 2.29 19.22
C SER A 99 10.32 3.28 20.15
N SER A 100 11.08 4.22 20.68
CA SER A 100 10.56 5.37 21.43
C SER A 100 10.29 6.52 20.47
N LEU A 101 9.36 6.35 19.52
CA LEU A 101 8.98 7.41 18.59
C LEU A 101 8.24 8.52 19.37
N PRO A 102 8.80 9.75 19.46
CA PRO A 102 8.13 10.84 20.15
C PRO A 102 6.97 11.36 19.29
N GLY A 103 5.76 11.42 19.83
CA GLY A 103 4.60 12.07 19.20
C GLY A 103 3.32 11.24 19.26
N ARG A 104 2.17 11.90 19.46
CA ARG A 104 0.84 11.29 19.24
C ARG A 104 0.62 11.17 17.74
N HIS A 105 1.08 10.08 17.15
CA HIS A 105 0.87 9.78 15.75
C HIS A 105 -0.08 8.60 15.64
N THR A 106 -1.25 8.83 15.03
CA THR A 106 -2.17 7.74 14.70
C THR A 106 -1.62 7.03 13.47
N ILE A 107 -1.20 5.78 13.64
CA ILE A 107 -0.79 4.89 12.55
C ILE A 107 -1.98 3.99 12.22
N GLU A 108 -2.21 3.79 10.93
CA GLU A 108 -3.19 2.84 10.43
C GLU A 108 -2.52 1.87 9.45
N MET A 109 -3.09 0.68 9.34
CA MET A 109 -2.67 -0.35 8.40
C MET A 109 -3.85 -0.75 7.54
N MET A 110 -3.62 -0.93 6.25
CA MET A 110 -4.61 -1.47 5.32
C MET A 110 -3.99 -2.46 4.35
N ILE A 111 -4.81 -3.38 3.87
CA ILE A 111 -4.50 -4.30 2.79
C ILE A 111 -5.33 -3.91 1.57
N ILE A 112 -4.67 -3.66 0.45
CA ILE A 112 -5.27 -3.33 -0.83
C ILE A 112 -5.15 -4.51 -1.78
N SER A 113 -6.23 -4.82 -2.50
CA SER A 113 -6.30 -5.89 -3.49
C SER A 113 -7.24 -5.52 -4.63
N LEU A 114 -7.23 -6.28 -5.74
CA LEU A 114 -8.23 -6.10 -6.80
C LEU A 114 -9.63 -6.30 -6.23
N ALA A 115 -10.56 -5.42 -6.60
CA ALA A 115 -11.97 -5.69 -6.41
C ALA A 115 -12.34 -6.88 -7.31
N GLN A 116 -12.99 -7.90 -6.76
CA GLN A 116 -13.57 -8.95 -7.60
C GLN A 116 -14.65 -8.28 -8.44
N SER A 117 -14.64 -8.49 -9.76
CA SER A 117 -15.86 -8.22 -10.53
C SER A 117 -16.88 -9.22 -10.01
N ASP A 118 -17.89 -8.77 -9.28
CA ASP A 118 -19.06 -9.59 -9.04
C ASP A 118 -19.54 -10.05 -10.41
N GLY A 119 -19.39 -11.35 -10.69
CA GLY A 119 -19.81 -11.93 -11.95
C GLY A 119 -21.31 -11.75 -12.07
N THR A 120 -21.74 -10.87 -12.97
CA THR A 120 -23.11 -10.82 -13.47
C THR A 120 -23.41 -12.02 -14.34
#